data_AF-A0A3B4UB42-F1
#
_entry.id   AF-A0A3B4UB42-F1
#
_cell.length_a   1.000
_cell.length_b   1.000
_cell.length_c   1.000
_cell.angle_alpha   90.00
_cell.angle_beta   90.00
_cell.angle_gamma   90.00
#
_symmetry.space_group_name_H-M   'P 1'
#
loop_
_entity.id
_entity.type
_entity.pdbx_description
1 polymer ?
#
loop_
_entity_poly.entity_id
_entity_poly.type
_entity_poly.pdbx_seq_one_letter_code
_entity_poly.pdbx_strand_id
1 'polypeptide(L)'
;SLSPIGGHYLHKNTCSLKITVWLLSMIMTTYACPKTCHCTDRNGMVVQCTSRNLENIPSNLPKDTVVLLLSSNRIRHIPKEVFTDLHRLRELDLSHNAIESVEAGAFQGISEGLRTLDLSNNHLSSLPKDTFTKLYARIRLSHNPWHCECSLQEVLRELRLDPETVNEVSCYTSVQEEYVGQPVIQVLDSGINFCNFHHKTTDVAMFVAMFCWFSMVTAYIIYYIKHNQEDARRHMEYLKSLPSTSHISKDYDTASSVF
;
A
#
# COMPACT_ATOMS: atom_id res chain seq x y z
N SER A 1 -35.32 30.36 86.12
CA SER A 1 -36.06 30.94 84.97
C SER A 1 -35.24 30.72 83.72
N LEU A 2 -35.88 30.12 82.69
CA LEU A 2 -35.47 29.92 81.30
C LEU A 2 -34.31 28.95 80.98
N SER A 3 -34.69 27.78 80.48
CA SER A 3 -33.98 26.99 79.43
C SER A 3 -34.56 27.40 78.04
N PRO A 4 -34.26 26.75 76.89
CA PRO A 4 -33.06 26.01 76.40
C PRO A 4 -32.72 26.32 74.90
N ILE A 5 -31.49 26.07 74.42
CA ILE A 5 -31.17 25.69 73.00
C ILE A 5 -29.83 24.89 73.09
N GLY A 6 -29.67 23.62 72.72
CA GLY A 6 -30.09 22.89 71.52
C GLY A 6 -28.90 22.78 70.57
N GLY A 7 -28.23 21.62 70.46
CA GLY A 7 -27.07 21.49 69.56
C GLY A 7 -26.38 20.11 69.51
N HIS A 8 -27.10 19.10 69.02
CA HIS A 8 -26.52 17.89 68.44
C HIS A 8 -25.74 18.21 67.16
N TYR A 9 -24.45 17.89 67.06
CA TYR A 9 -23.76 17.61 65.78
C TYR A 9 -22.62 16.61 66.04
N LEU A 10 -22.91 15.31 65.97
CA LEU A 10 -22.57 14.44 64.85
C LEU A 10 -21.07 14.36 64.51
N HIS A 11 -20.49 13.34 65.13
CA HIS A 11 -19.36 12.53 64.67
C HIS A 11 -19.51 12.14 63.18
N LYS A 12 -19.07 13.00 62.26
CA LYS A 12 -18.92 12.67 60.83
C LYS A 12 -17.76 13.48 60.29
N ASN A 13 -16.53 12.96 60.31
CA ASN A 13 -15.45 13.45 59.44
C ASN A 13 -14.30 12.46 59.19
N THR A 14 -14.45 11.17 59.53
CA THR A 14 -13.46 10.13 59.22
C THR A 14 -13.82 9.25 58.02
N CYS A 15 -14.98 9.46 57.40
CA CYS A 15 -15.42 8.69 56.23
C CYS A 15 -15.10 9.36 54.88
N SER A 16 -14.97 10.69 54.84
CA SER A 16 -14.68 11.44 53.60
C SER A 16 -13.23 11.28 53.14
N LEU A 17 -12.28 11.15 54.08
CA LEU A 17 -10.85 11.07 53.77
C LEU A 17 -10.42 9.69 53.22
N LYS A 18 -11.14 8.60 53.58
CA LYS A 18 -10.87 7.27 53.02
C LYS A 18 -11.38 7.12 51.60
N ILE A 19 -12.51 7.75 51.27
CA ILE A 19 -13.10 7.71 49.92
C ILE A 19 -12.28 8.54 48.93
N THR A 20 -11.75 9.70 49.35
CA THR A 20 -10.86 10.49 48.49
C THR A 20 -9.51 9.80 48.25
N VAL A 21 -8.96 9.07 49.22
CA VAL A 21 -7.75 8.26 49.01
C VAL A 21 -8.02 7.06 48.09
N TRP A 22 -9.21 6.45 48.15
CA TRP A 22 -9.63 5.39 47.21
C TRP A 22 -9.92 5.92 45.79
N LEU A 23 -10.47 7.13 45.65
CA LEU A 23 -10.68 7.80 44.36
C LEU A 23 -9.36 8.34 43.76
N LEU A 24 -8.42 8.79 44.59
CA LEU A 24 -7.07 9.19 44.18
C LEU A 24 -6.18 7.99 43.84
N SER A 25 -6.45 6.80 44.41
CA SER A 25 -5.79 5.54 44.05
C SER A 25 -6.19 4.99 42.67
N MET A 26 -7.24 5.54 42.05
CA MET A 26 -7.79 5.09 40.76
C MET A 26 -7.42 6.02 39.59
N ILE A 27 -6.40 6.87 39.74
CA ILE A 27 -5.82 7.65 38.63
C ILE A 27 -4.38 7.23 38.36
N MET A 28 -4.04 5.97 38.66
CA MET A 28 -2.92 5.33 37.98
C MET A 28 -3.46 4.86 36.64
N THR A 29 -3.31 5.68 35.60
CA THR A 29 -3.38 5.17 34.23
C THR A 29 -2.48 3.94 34.18
N THR A 30 -3.07 2.75 34.10
CA THR A 30 -2.30 1.51 33.99
C THR A 30 -1.57 1.59 32.66
N TYR A 31 -0.30 1.99 32.69
CA TYR A 31 0.59 1.88 31.56
C TYR A 31 0.69 0.40 31.21
N ALA A 32 -0.13 -0.04 30.26
CA ALA A 32 -0.19 -1.43 29.87
C ALA A 32 1.03 -1.73 29.00
N CYS A 33 2.13 -2.12 29.63
CA CYS A 33 3.28 -2.65 28.90
C CYS A 33 2.90 -4.01 28.29
N PRO A 34 3.19 -4.28 27.01
CA PRO A 34 3.02 -5.61 26.43
C PRO A 34 3.80 -6.66 27.22
N LYS A 35 3.17 -7.80 27.52
CA LYS A 35 3.78 -8.87 28.35
C LYS A 35 5.10 -9.40 27.81
N THR A 36 5.28 -9.34 26.49
CA THR A 36 6.48 -9.79 25.79
C THR A 36 7.60 -8.75 25.77
N CYS A 37 7.31 -7.51 26.17
CA CYS A 37 8.23 -6.38 26.11
C CYS A 37 8.60 -5.89 27.52
N HIS A 38 9.68 -5.13 27.58
CA HIS A 38 10.12 -4.47 28.79
C HIS A 38 9.95 -2.97 28.64
N CYS A 39 9.23 -2.33 29.56
CA CYS A 39 8.98 -0.90 29.52
C CYS A 39 9.70 -0.21 30.69
N THR A 40 10.38 0.89 30.40
CA THR A 40 11.07 1.71 31.41
C THR A 40 10.69 3.17 31.27
N ASP A 41 10.31 3.80 32.37
CA ASP A 41 9.97 5.23 32.45
C ASP A 41 10.94 5.94 33.38
N ARG A 42 12.06 6.44 32.84
CA ARG A 42 13.04 7.23 33.60
C ARG A 42 13.18 8.65 33.08
N ASN A 43 13.07 8.86 31.76
CA ASN A 43 13.15 10.15 31.07
C ASN A 43 12.24 10.16 29.81
N GLY A 44 11.09 9.50 29.90
CA GLY A 44 10.25 9.12 28.76
C GLY A 44 10.13 7.60 28.66
N MET A 45 8.96 7.15 28.22
CA MET A 45 8.64 5.72 28.11
C MET A 45 9.45 5.08 26.98
N VAL A 46 10.30 4.13 27.34
CA VAL A 46 11.06 3.28 26.40
C VAL A 46 10.43 1.89 26.41
N VAL A 47 10.02 1.40 25.25
CA VAL A 47 9.43 0.07 25.07
C VAL A 47 10.42 -0.82 24.31
N GLN A 48 11.00 -1.78 25.02
CA GLN A 48 11.99 -2.72 24.51
C GLN A 48 11.34 -4.07 24.18
N CYS A 49 11.22 -4.38 22.90
CA CYS A 49 10.66 -5.61 22.36
C CYS A 49 11.68 -6.38 21.47
N THR A 50 12.98 -6.09 21.61
CA THR A 50 14.05 -6.71 20.81
C THR A 50 14.13 -8.23 21.03
N SER A 51 14.30 -9.00 19.94
CA SER A 51 14.51 -10.46 19.98
C SER A 51 13.42 -11.26 20.69
N ARG A 52 12.14 -10.91 20.43
CA ARG A 52 10.97 -11.55 21.06
C ARG A 52 10.17 -12.45 20.11
N ASN A 53 10.70 -12.74 18.92
CA ASN A 53 10.04 -13.52 17.87
C ASN A 53 8.65 -12.96 17.50
N LEU A 54 8.48 -11.63 17.53
CA LEU A 54 7.22 -11.00 17.16
C LEU A 54 7.01 -11.09 15.65
N GLU A 55 5.85 -11.57 15.23
CA GLU A 55 5.45 -11.58 13.81
C GLU A 55 4.69 -10.31 13.41
N ASN A 56 4.14 -9.58 14.39
CA ASN A 56 3.37 -8.36 14.20
C ASN A 56 3.74 -7.33 15.27
N ILE A 57 3.52 -6.05 14.96
CA ILE A 57 3.68 -4.95 15.90
C ILE A 57 2.55 -5.05 16.96
N PRO A 58 2.87 -5.05 18.27
CA PRO A 58 1.84 -5.15 19.31
C PRO A 58 0.94 -3.91 19.32
N SER A 59 -0.38 -4.11 19.40
CA SER A 59 -1.37 -3.02 19.39
C SER A 59 -1.55 -2.32 20.74
N ASN A 60 -1.06 -2.92 21.82
CA ASN A 60 -1.21 -2.42 23.19
C ASN A 60 0.03 -1.64 23.67
N LEU A 61 0.53 -0.72 22.85
CA LEU A 61 1.68 0.12 23.19
C LEU A 61 1.24 1.33 24.04
N PRO A 62 2.02 1.71 25.08
CA PRO A 62 1.74 2.92 25.84
C PRO A 62 1.80 4.18 24.96
N LYS A 63 0.80 5.07 25.06
CA LYS A 63 0.70 6.28 24.20
C LYS A 63 1.80 7.31 24.44
N ASP A 64 2.45 7.25 25.60
CA ASP A 64 3.56 8.10 26.00
C ASP A 64 4.92 7.58 25.56
N THR A 65 4.97 6.47 24.80
CA THR A 65 6.20 5.89 24.24
C THR A 65 6.98 6.92 23.44
N VAL A 66 8.25 7.10 23.82
CA VAL A 66 9.23 7.98 23.18
C VAL A 66 10.19 7.16 22.31
N VAL A 67 10.55 5.96 22.76
CA VAL A 67 11.46 5.06 22.05
C VAL A 67 10.82 3.68 21.96
N LEU A 68 10.70 3.16 20.74
CA LEU A 68 10.14 1.83 20.47
C LEU A 68 11.19 0.97 19.76
N LEU A 69 11.65 -0.08 20.44
CA LEU A 69 12.69 -0.98 19.93
C LEU A 69 12.07 -2.34 19.60
N LEU A 70 11.89 -2.61 18.32
CA LEU A 70 11.29 -3.81 17.75
C LEU A 70 12.27 -4.61 16.89
N SER A 71 13.56 -4.36 17.02
CA SER A 71 14.61 -5.03 16.24
C SER A 71 14.73 -6.53 16.51
N SER A 72 15.31 -7.27 15.56
CA SER A 72 15.56 -8.72 15.67
C SER A 72 14.28 -9.54 15.91
N ASN A 73 13.19 -9.17 15.24
CA ASN A 73 11.93 -9.91 15.28
C ASN A 73 11.64 -10.54 13.89
N ARG A 74 10.39 -10.95 13.64
CA ARG A 74 9.97 -11.61 12.39
C ARG A 74 8.80 -10.85 11.74
N ILE A 75 8.76 -9.54 11.94
CA ILE A 75 7.70 -8.68 11.41
C ILE A 75 7.84 -8.64 9.89
N ARG A 76 6.75 -8.88 9.16
CA ARG A 76 6.74 -8.92 7.68
C ARG A 76 6.09 -7.72 7.02
N HIS A 77 5.11 -7.11 7.69
CA HIS A 77 4.34 -6.02 7.14
C HIS A 77 4.15 -4.92 8.19
N ILE A 78 4.20 -3.66 7.75
CA ILE A 78 3.83 -2.52 8.57
C ILE A 78 2.48 -1.99 8.06
N PRO A 79 1.39 -2.23 8.79
CA PRO A 79 0.06 -1.79 8.37
C PRO A 79 -0.11 -0.28 8.55
N LYS A 80 -1.07 0.29 7.81
CA LYS A 80 -1.47 1.69 7.93
C LYS A 80 -1.89 2.02 9.37
N GLU A 81 -1.58 3.24 9.82
CA GLU A 81 -2.02 3.77 11.12
C GLU A 81 -1.56 2.99 12.37
N VAL A 82 -0.64 2.03 12.25
CA VAL A 82 -0.18 1.19 13.38
C VAL A 82 0.49 2.00 14.51
N PHE A 83 1.06 3.15 14.18
CA PHE A 83 1.71 4.04 15.14
C PHE A 83 0.87 5.29 15.47
N THR A 84 -0.41 5.34 15.06
CA THR A 84 -1.23 6.58 15.14
C THR A 84 -1.36 7.12 16.56
N ASP A 85 -1.44 6.25 17.56
CA ASP A 85 -1.59 6.66 18.97
C ASP A 85 -0.26 7.11 19.65
N LEU A 86 0.89 6.96 18.97
CA LEU A 86 2.22 7.16 19.55
C LEU A 86 2.79 8.55 19.24
N HIS A 87 2.03 9.62 19.47
CA HIS A 87 2.40 10.99 19.08
C HIS A 87 3.71 11.51 19.68
N ARG A 88 4.20 10.91 20.78
CA ARG A 88 5.45 11.29 21.44
C ARG A 88 6.67 10.52 20.92
N LEU A 89 6.47 9.57 20.01
CA LEU A 89 7.52 8.71 19.49
C LEU A 89 8.59 9.54 18.76
N ARG A 90 9.83 9.34 19.16
CA ARG A 90 11.02 10.02 18.60
C ARG A 90 11.95 9.04 17.90
N GLU A 91 11.99 7.79 18.36
CA GLU A 91 12.87 6.77 17.82
C GLU A 91 12.10 5.46 17.64
N LEU A 92 12.21 4.91 16.43
CA LEU A 92 11.60 3.65 16.04
C LEU A 92 12.65 2.77 15.38
N ASP A 93 12.97 1.66 16.03
CA ASP A 93 13.88 0.64 15.51
C ASP A 93 13.10 -0.61 15.09
N LEU A 94 13.06 -0.86 13.79
CA LEU A 94 12.48 -2.04 13.14
C LEU A 94 13.55 -2.84 12.37
N SER A 95 14.83 -2.61 12.67
CA SER A 95 15.94 -3.28 12.00
C SER A 95 15.95 -4.79 12.25
N HIS A 96 16.59 -5.55 11.36
CA HIS A 96 16.71 -7.01 11.49
C HIS A 96 15.35 -7.71 11.67
N ASN A 97 14.37 -7.31 10.86
CA ASN A 97 13.10 -8.00 10.74
C ASN A 97 13.01 -8.68 9.36
N ALA A 98 11.82 -9.12 8.96
CA ALA A 98 11.57 -9.70 7.66
C ALA A 98 10.60 -8.83 6.85
N ILE A 99 10.68 -7.51 7.00
CA ILE A 99 9.66 -6.59 6.46
C ILE A 99 9.78 -6.56 4.93
N GLU A 100 8.71 -6.96 4.26
CA GLU A 100 8.60 -7.01 2.80
C GLU A 100 7.83 -5.81 2.25
N SER A 101 6.88 -5.27 3.03
CA SER A 101 6.04 -4.15 2.60
C SER A 101 5.65 -3.21 3.74
N VAL A 102 5.53 -1.93 3.38
CA VAL A 102 5.04 -0.86 4.24
C VAL A 102 3.83 -0.23 3.57
N GLU A 103 2.71 -0.18 4.27
CA GLU A 103 1.50 0.47 3.74
C GLU A 103 1.62 2.00 3.72
N ALA A 104 0.98 2.63 2.73
CA ALA A 104 0.92 4.08 2.64
C ALA A 104 0.26 4.67 3.90
N GLY A 105 0.92 5.65 4.52
CA GLY A 105 0.44 6.28 5.76
C GLY A 105 0.74 5.49 7.04
N ALA A 106 1.53 4.41 7.00
CA ALA A 106 1.96 3.69 8.20
C ALA A 106 2.62 4.60 9.25
N PHE A 107 3.39 5.60 8.82
CA PHE A 107 4.11 6.54 9.69
C PHE A 107 3.40 7.89 9.87
N GLN A 108 2.18 8.06 9.34
CA GLN A 108 1.51 9.37 9.29
C GLN A 108 1.28 9.96 10.69
N GLY A 109 0.84 9.14 11.66
CA GLY A 109 0.55 9.60 13.02
C GLY A 109 1.77 9.95 13.88
N ILE A 110 2.98 9.60 13.42
CA ILE A 110 4.26 9.92 14.08
C ILE A 110 5.13 10.89 13.26
N SER A 111 4.64 11.37 12.12
CA SER A 111 5.42 12.13 11.14
C SER A 111 6.03 13.44 11.68
N GLU A 112 5.32 14.15 12.55
CA GLU A 112 5.80 15.40 13.17
C GLU A 112 6.81 15.17 14.31
N GLY A 113 6.71 14.01 14.97
CA GLY A 113 7.45 13.69 16.18
C GLY A 113 8.76 12.95 15.92
N LEU A 114 8.76 12.06 14.92
CA LEU A 114 9.82 11.09 14.73
C LEU A 114 11.13 11.75 14.31
N ARG A 115 12.23 11.32 14.94
CA ARG A 115 13.59 11.81 14.67
C ARG A 115 14.44 10.77 13.97
N THR A 116 14.23 9.50 14.28
CA THR A 116 15.01 8.40 13.72
C THR A 116 14.13 7.19 13.48
N LEU A 117 14.23 6.64 12.27
CA LEU A 117 13.56 5.43 11.83
C LEU A 117 14.60 4.47 11.26
N ASP A 118 14.71 3.30 11.85
CA ASP A 118 15.60 2.24 11.36
C ASP A 118 14.78 1.11 10.73
N LEU A 119 14.93 0.94 9.41
CA LEU A 119 14.36 -0.16 8.63
C LEU A 119 15.48 -0.98 7.97
N SER A 120 16.73 -0.83 8.43
CA SER A 120 17.86 -1.59 7.89
C SER A 120 17.71 -3.09 8.10
N ASN A 121 18.38 -3.89 7.27
CA ASN A 121 18.38 -5.35 7.39
C ASN A 121 16.96 -5.94 7.37
N ASN A 122 16.21 -5.61 6.32
CA ASN A 122 14.87 -6.12 6.04
C ASN A 122 14.79 -6.66 4.61
N HIS A 123 13.59 -6.93 4.11
CA HIS A 123 13.35 -7.47 2.76
C HIS A 123 12.56 -6.49 1.88
N LEU A 124 12.75 -5.18 2.10
CA LEU A 124 12.06 -4.15 1.32
C LEU A 124 12.65 -4.06 -0.09
N SER A 125 11.80 -4.28 -1.09
CA SER A 125 12.17 -4.09 -2.50
C SER A 125 11.73 -2.75 -3.06
N SER A 126 10.60 -2.21 -2.60
CA SER A 126 10.07 -0.92 -3.05
C SER A 126 9.27 -0.27 -1.92
N LEU A 127 9.02 1.03 -2.05
CA LEU A 127 8.20 1.78 -1.10
C LEU A 127 7.19 2.63 -1.87
N PRO A 128 5.92 2.66 -1.42
CA PRO A 128 4.94 3.62 -1.94
C PRO A 128 5.43 5.06 -1.79
N LYS A 129 5.12 5.92 -2.77
CA LYS A 129 5.43 7.36 -2.75
C LYS A 129 5.03 8.03 -1.44
N ASP A 130 3.87 7.66 -0.92
CA ASP A 130 3.25 8.31 0.23
C ASP A 130 3.68 7.71 1.59
N THR A 131 4.67 6.81 1.60
CA THR A 131 5.10 6.14 2.83
C THR A 131 5.68 7.12 3.85
N PHE A 132 6.45 8.09 3.37
CA PHE A 132 7.21 9.03 4.20
C PHE A 132 6.80 10.49 4.00
N THR A 133 5.62 10.73 3.42
CA THR A 133 5.11 12.09 3.22
C THR A 133 5.09 12.85 4.54
N LYS A 134 5.74 14.02 4.58
CA LYS A 134 5.90 14.87 5.79
C LYS A 134 6.71 14.25 6.92
N LEU A 135 7.45 13.16 6.68
CA LEU A 135 8.36 12.59 7.66
C LEU A 135 9.74 13.24 7.54
N TYR A 136 10.16 14.00 8.56
CA TYR A 136 11.46 14.70 8.56
C TYR A 136 12.56 13.97 9.35
N ALA A 137 12.34 12.70 9.67
CA ALA A 137 13.26 11.86 10.44
C ALA A 137 14.51 11.47 9.63
N ARG A 138 15.60 11.14 10.32
CA ARG A 138 16.72 10.40 9.73
C ARG A 138 16.30 8.95 9.52
N ILE A 139 16.41 8.46 8.30
CA ILE A 139 15.94 7.12 7.93
C ILE A 139 17.13 6.26 7.51
N ARG A 140 17.21 5.05 8.06
CA ARG A 140 18.17 4.02 7.66
C ARG A 140 17.45 2.94 6.88
N LEU A 141 17.93 2.72 5.65
CA LEU A 141 17.36 1.79 4.67
C LEU A 141 18.41 0.78 4.16
N SER A 142 19.60 0.74 4.76
CA SER A 142 20.69 -0.13 4.29
C SER A 142 20.32 -1.61 4.40
N HIS A 143 21.00 -2.44 3.62
CA HIS A 143 20.79 -3.89 3.64
C HIS A 143 19.34 -4.31 3.38
N ASN A 144 18.74 -3.77 2.31
CA ASN A 144 17.44 -4.17 1.79
C ASN A 144 17.58 -4.45 0.28
N PRO A 145 16.83 -5.41 -0.29
CA PRO A 145 16.91 -5.80 -1.70
C PRO A 145 16.20 -4.81 -2.63
N TRP A 146 16.65 -3.55 -2.65
CA TRP A 146 15.99 -2.48 -3.39
C TRP A 146 15.88 -2.75 -4.89
N HIS A 147 14.67 -2.56 -5.44
CA HIS A 147 14.39 -2.51 -6.85
C HIS A 147 14.38 -1.05 -7.30
N CYS A 148 15.42 -0.64 -8.01
CA CYS A 148 15.57 0.73 -8.49
C CYS A 148 14.72 0.97 -9.74
N GLU A 149 13.64 1.69 -9.51
CA GLU A 149 12.67 2.14 -10.52
C GLU A 149 12.20 3.57 -10.23
N CYS A 150 11.20 4.05 -10.98
CA CYS A 150 10.63 5.39 -10.80
C CYS A 150 10.08 5.62 -9.38
N SER A 151 9.33 4.65 -8.83
CA SER A 151 8.68 4.78 -7.51
C SER A 151 9.71 5.05 -6.40
N LEU A 152 10.78 4.24 -6.36
CA LEU A 152 11.85 4.37 -5.39
C LEU A 152 12.62 5.68 -5.58
N GLN A 153 12.89 6.09 -6.83
CA GLN A 153 13.54 7.37 -7.11
C GLN A 153 12.76 8.58 -6.59
N GLU A 154 11.43 8.58 -6.72
CA GLU A 154 10.59 9.65 -6.17
C GLU A 154 10.67 9.70 -4.64
N VAL A 155 10.53 8.54 -3.99
CA VAL A 155 10.60 8.43 -2.53
C VAL A 155 11.94 8.98 -2.02
N LEU A 156 13.06 8.49 -2.55
CA LEU A 156 14.39 8.81 -2.05
C LEU A 156 14.76 10.29 -2.20
N ARG A 157 14.18 11.01 -3.18
CA ARG A 157 14.40 12.46 -3.35
C ARG A 157 13.82 13.27 -2.19
N GLU A 158 12.77 12.78 -1.55
CA GLU A 158 12.12 13.48 -0.43
C GLU A 158 12.71 13.09 0.93
N LEU A 159 13.50 12.01 0.98
CA LEU A 159 14.01 11.46 2.23
C LEU A 159 15.32 12.09 2.71
N ARG A 160 15.45 12.19 4.03
CA ARG A 160 16.71 12.45 4.71
C ARG A 160 17.35 11.14 5.13
N LEU A 161 18.09 10.53 4.21
CA LEU A 161 18.87 9.33 4.49
C LEU A 161 20.01 9.65 5.47
N ASP A 162 20.31 8.69 6.35
CA ASP A 162 21.43 8.82 7.28
C ASP A 162 22.77 8.75 6.51
N PRO A 163 23.63 9.79 6.56
CA PRO A 163 24.88 9.85 5.80
C PRO A 163 25.86 8.72 6.14
N GLU A 164 25.75 8.12 7.33
CA GLU A 164 26.61 7.00 7.73
C GLU A 164 26.26 5.70 6.98
N THR A 165 24.98 5.52 6.63
CA THR A 165 24.47 4.27 6.03
C THR A 165 24.05 4.41 4.57
N VAL A 166 24.04 5.63 4.02
CA VAL A 166 23.55 5.91 2.66
C VAL A 166 24.31 5.15 1.58
N ASN A 167 25.61 4.90 1.78
CA ASN A 167 26.47 4.17 0.83
C ASN A 167 26.15 2.67 0.78
N GLU A 168 25.52 2.13 1.83
CA GLU A 168 25.10 0.73 1.91
C GLU A 168 23.70 0.50 1.32
N VAL A 169 23.02 1.58 0.90
CA VAL A 169 21.76 1.50 0.16
C VAL A 169 22.11 1.33 -1.32
N SER A 170 22.06 0.11 -1.82
CA SER A 170 22.36 -0.22 -3.22
C SER A 170 21.16 -0.87 -3.92
N CYS A 171 21.13 -0.70 -5.24
CA CYS A 171 20.12 -1.33 -6.09
C CYS A 171 20.42 -2.83 -6.22
N TYR A 172 19.59 -3.70 -5.64
CA TYR A 172 19.72 -5.14 -5.85
C TYR A 172 19.21 -5.57 -7.22
N THR A 173 18.12 -4.95 -7.66
CA THR A 173 17.60 -5.06 -9.03
C THR A 173 17.27 -3.66 -9.55
N SER A 174 17.17 -3.50 -10.87
CA SER A 174 16.90 -2.21 -11.50
C SER A 174 16.21 -2.43 -12.83
N VAL A 175 15.40 -1.45 -13.26
CA VAL A 175 14.81 -1.43 -14.62
C VAL A 175 15.90 -1.38 -15.70
N GLN A 176 17.07 -0.82 -15.37
CA GLN A 176 18.26 -0.80 -16.22
C GLN A 176 19.38 -1.58 -15.56
N GLU A 177 19.89 -2.61 -16.25
CA GLU A 177 20.87 -3.56 -15.72
C GLU A 177 22.19 -2.89 -15.30
N GLU A 178 22.57 -1.77 -15.91
CA GLU A 178 23.79 -1.02 -15.60
C GLU A 178 23.86 -0.51 -14.15
N TYR A 179 22.70 -0.29 -13.51
CA TYR A 179 22.65 0.22 -12.13
C TYR A 179 22.51 -0.87 -11.07
N VAL A 180 22.49 -2.14 -11.46
CA VAL A 180 22.46 -3.25 -10.50
C VAL A 180 23.78 -3.29 -9.71
N GLY A 181 23.66 -3.34 -8.39
CA GLY A 181 24.78 -3.31 -7.44
C GLY A 181 25.32 -1.90 -7.15
N GLN A 182 24.87 -0.87 -7.86
CA GLN A 182 25.33 0.51 -7.62
C GLN A 182 24.65 1.11 -6.37
N PRO A 183 25.35 1.97 -5.62
CA PRO A 183 24.75 2.70 -4.51
C PRO A 183 23.73 3.71 -5.05
N VAL A 184 22.60 3.80 -4.37
CA VAL A 184 21.45 4.62 -4.76
C VAL A 184 21.82 6.10 -4.91
N ILE A 185 22.71 6.63 -4.07
CA ILE A 185 23.15 8.02 -4.16
C ILE A 185 23.81 8.33 -5.51
N GLN A 186 24.64 7.41 -6.01
CA GLN A 186 25.29 7.56 -7.32
C GLN A 186 24.28 7.49 -8.46
N VAL A 187 23.25 6.64 -8.32
CA VAL A 187 22.16 6.57 -9.29
C VAL A 187 21.37 7.88 -9.31
N LEU A 188 21.08 8.47 -8.15
CA LEU A 188 20.37 9.76 -8.06
C LEU A 188 21.21 10.92 -8.63
N ASP A 189 22.52 10.93 -8.39
CA ASP A 189 23.44 11.97 -8.85
C ASP A 189 23.80 11.85 -10.35
N SER A 190 23.63 10.67 -10.95
CA SER A 190 23.91 10.42 -12.38
C SER A 190 23.01 11.21 -13.34
N GLY A 191 21.93 11.85 -12.84
CA GLY A 191 20.96 12.59 -13.64
C GLY A 191 19.99 11.69 -14.42
N ILE A 192 20.02 10.37 -14.20
CA ILE A 192 19.05 9.44 -14.78
C ILE A 192 17.64 9.69 -14.22
N ASN A 193 16.63 9.55 -15.07
CA ASN A 193 15.22 9.64 -14.66
C ASN A 193 14.50 8.36 -15.09
N PHE A 194 14.31 7.44 -14.13
CA PHE A 194 13.62 6.17 -14.37
C PHE A 194 12.14 6.39 -14.76
N CYS A 195 11.53 7.51 -14.37
CA CYS A 195 10.14 7.82 -14.70
C CYS A 195 9.93 8.13 -16.19
N ASN A 196 10.93 8.70 -16.87
CA ASN A 196 10.86 8.90 -18.32
C ASN A 196 10.91 7.57 -19.08
N PHE A 197 11.64 6.58 -18.56
CA PHE A 197 11.70 5.27 -19.17
C PHE A 197 10.36 4.54 -19.03
N HIS A 198 9.72 4.61 -17.86
CA HIS A 198 8.39 4.03 -17.64
C HIS A 198 7.37 4.57 -18.64
N HIS A 199 7.35 5.89 -18.88
CA HIS A 199 6.51 6.51 -19.91
C HIS A 199 6.79 5.97 -21.31
N LYS A 200 8.06 5.84 -21.71
CA LYS A 200 8.42 5.28 -23.02
C LYS A 200 7.95 3.84 -23.20
N THR A 201 8.07 2.99 -22.18
CA THR A 201 7.60 1.60 -22.26
C THR A 201 6.08 1.50 -22.36
N THR A 202 5.34 2.35 -21.64
CA THR A 202 3.87 2.37 -21.71
C THR A 202 3.39 2.89 -23.07
N ASP A 203 4.06 3.90 -23.64
CA ASP A 203 3.70 4.45 -24.95
C ASP A 203 3.86 3.38 -26.05
N VAL A 204 5.01 2.68 -26.07
CA VAL A 204 5.27 1.60 -27.04
C VAL A 204 4.27 0.45 -26.89
N ALA A 205 3.99 0.00 -25.66
CA ALA A 205 3.03 -1.07 -25.42
C ALA A 205 1.62 -0.68 -25.89
N MET A 206 1.22 0.58 -25.68
CA MET A 206 -0.07 1.09 -26.14
C MET A 206 -0.15 1.13 -27.67
N PHE A 207 0.93 1.53 -28.37
CA PHE A 207 0.99 1.47 -29.83
C PHE A 207 0.89 0.03 -30.37
N VAL A 208 1.59 -0.92 -29.74
CA VAL A 208 1.51 -2.34 -30.11
C VAL A 208 0.10 -2.87 -29.93
N ALA A 209 -0.53 -2.60 -28.78
CA ALA A 209 -1.91 -3.01 -28.51
C ALA A 209 -2.89 -2.41 -29.52
N MET A 210 -2.72 -1.13 -29.85
CA MET A 210 -3.54 -0.44 -30.85
C MET A 210 -3.35 -1.07 -32.25
N PHE A 211 -2.12 -1.41 -32.64
CA PHE A 211 -1.85 -2.09 -33.90
C PHE A 211 -2.47 -3.50 -33.94
N CYS A 212 -2.37 -4.26 -32.86
CA CYS A 212 -3.03 -5.57 -32.73
C CYS A 212 -4.55 -5.45 -32.82
N TRP A 213 -5.15 -4.44 -32.16
CA TRP A 213 -6.59 -4.18 -32.21
C TRP A 213 -7.04 -3.81 -33.63
N PHE A 214 -6.35 -2.88 -34.28
CA PHE A 214 -6.69 -2.49 -35.66
C PHE A 214 -6.55 -3.66 -36.63
N SER A 215 -5.52 -4.49 -36.47
CA SER A 215 -5.34 -5.69 -37.28
C SER A 215 -6.50 -6.68 -37.09
N MET A 216 -6.93 -6.89 -35.84
CA MET A 216 -8.09 -7.75 -35.50
C MET A 216 -9.39 -7.22 -36.11
N VAL A 217 -9.67 -5.92 -35.93
CA VAL A 217 -10.89 -5.29 -36.47
C VAL A 217 -10.91 -5.33 -38.00
N THR A 218 -9.77 -5.04 -38.63
CA THR A 218 -9.66 -5.09 -40.10
C THR A 218 -9.88 -6.51 -40.62
N ALA A 219 -9.29 -7.51 -39.97
CA ALA A 219 -9.52 -8.92 -40.29
C ALA A 219 -10.99 -9.34 -40.12
N TYR A 220 -11.63 -8.89 -39.04
CA TYR A 220 -13.05 -9.15 -38.78
C TYR A 220 -13.96 -8.53 -39.84
N ILE A 221 -13.68 -7.28 -40.25
CA ILE A 221 -14.43 -6.59 -41.31
C ILE A 221 -14.27 -7.34 -42.64
N ILE A 222 -13.04 -7.72 -43.01
CA ILE A 222 -12.77 -8.50 -44.23
C ILE A 222 -13.50 -9.84 -44.19
N TYR A 223 -13.43 -10.54 -43.07
CA TYR A 223 -14.15 -11.79 -42.84
C TYR A 223 -15.66 -11.61 -43.03
N TYR A 224 -16.25 -10.60 -42.38
CA TYR A 224 -17.68 -10.32 -42.44
C TYR A 224 -18.14 -9.98 -43.86
N ILE A 225 -17.37 -9.13 -44.57
CA ILE A 225 -17.66 -8.79 -45.98
C ILE A 225 -17.61 -10.04 -46.85
N LYS A 226 -16.55 -10.84 -46.72
CA LYS A 226 -16.38 -12.08 -47.49
C LYS A 226 -17.52 -13.06 -47.20
N HIS A 227 -17.88 -13.23 -45.93
CA HIS A 227 -18.97 -14.09 -45.51
C HIS A 227 -20.32 -13.65 -46.11
N ASN A 228 -20.64 -12.35 -46.04
CA ASN A 228 -21.87 -11.82 -46.65
C ASN A 228 -21.88 -11.92 -48.18
N GLN A 229 -20.74 -11.76 -48.84
CA GLN A 229 -20.63 -11.95 -50.30
C GLN A 229 -20.87 -13.42 -50.69
N GLU A 230 -20.31 -14.37 -49.93
CA GLU A 230 -20.54 -15.81 -50.12
C GLU A 230 -22.01 -16.17 -49.91
N ASP A 231 -22.66 -15.58 -48.91
CA ASP A 231 -24.08 -15.83 -48.64
C ASP A 231 -24.98 -15.28 -49.77
N ALA A 232 -24.77 -14.03 -50.18
CA ALA A 232 -25.49 -13.43 -51.31
C ALA A 232 -25.31 -14.23 -52.62
N ARG A 233 -24.12 -14.77 -52.85
CA ARG A 233 -23.84 -15.65 -53.99
C ARG A 233 -24.66 -16.94 -53.94
N ARG A 234 -24.72 -17.61 -52.78
CA ARG A 234 -25.54 -18.83 -52.59
C ARG A 234 -27.03 -18.55 -52.81
N HIS A 235 -27.54 -17.43 -52.31
CA HIS A 235 -28.94 -17.04 -52.52
C HIS A 235 -29.27 -16.81 -54.00
N MET A 236 -28.38 -16.17 -54.77
CA MET A 236 -28.56 -16.05 -56.22
C MET A 236 -28.55 -17.39 -56.95
N GLU A 237 -27.67 -18.31 -56.56
CA GLU A 237 -27.62 -19.66 -57.14
C GLU A 237 -28.89 -20.45 -56.83
N TYR A 238 -29.43 -20.34 -55.62
CA TYR A 238 -30.73 -20.91 -55.25
C TYR A 238 -31.88 -20.34 -56.11
N LEU A 239 -31.95 -19.01 -56.27
CA LEU A 239 -32.98 -18.38 -57.10
C LEU A 239 -32.91 -18.82 -58.57
N LYS A 240 -31.71 -19.07 -59.11
CA LYS A 240 -31.54 -19.61 -60.46
C LYS A 240 -31.98 -21.06 -60.61
N SER A 241 -31.94 -21.84 -59.52
CA SER A 241 -32.37 -23.24 -59.51
C SER A 241 -33.89 -23.41 -59.40
N LEU A 242 -34.62 -22.36 -59.04
CA LEU A 242 -36.09 -22.39 -59.01
C LEU A 242 -36.62 -22.54 -60.45
N PRO A 243 -37.62 -23.42 -60.66
CA PRO A 243 -38.20 -23.62 -61.98
C PRO A 243 -38.85 -22.33 -62.48
N SER A 244 -38.46 -21.93 -63.69
CA SER A 244 -39.05 -20.79 -64.40
C SER A 244 -40.56 -20.99 -64.59
N THR A 245 -41.37 -20.02 -64.15
CA THR A 245 -42.81 -19.94 -64.38
C THR A 245 -43.20 -19.88 -65.86
N SER A 246 -42.24 -19.76 -66.78
CA SER A 246 -42.48 -19.81 -68.23
C SER A 246 -42.94 -21.19 -68.76
N HIS A 247 -42.89 -22.25 -67.94
CA HIS A 247 -43.48 -23.55 -68.29
C HIS A 247 -44.92 -23.75 -67.77
N ILE A 248 -45.40 -22.91 -66.84
CA ILE A 248 -46.77 -23.02 -66.30
C ILE A 248 -47.79 -22.31 -67.21
N SER A 249 -47.37 -21.33 -68.02
CA SER A 249 -48.25 -20.65 -68.96
C SER A 249 -48.49 -21.41 -70.27
N LYS A 250 -47.65 -22.42 -70.60
CA LYS A 250 -47.78 -23.16 -71.86
C LYS A 250 -48.85 -24.25 -71.85
N ASP A 251 -49.30 -24.68 -70.67
CA ASP A 251 -50.34 -25.70 -70.54
C ASP A 251 -51.76 -25.11 -70.51
N TYR A 252 -51.93 -23.78 -70.42
CA TYR A 252 -53.24 -23.12 -70.48
C TYR A 252 -53.70 -22.77 -71.91
N ASP A 253 -52.77 -22.67 -72.88
CA ASP A 253 -53.10 -22.27 -74.25
C ASP A 253 -53.60 -23.42 -75.15
N THR A 254 -53.70 -24.65 -74.63
CA THR A 254 -54.15 -25.83 -75.43
C THR A 254 -55.57 -26.33 -75.06
N ALA A 255 -56.33 -25.59 -74.25
CA ALA A 255 -57.64 -26.04 -73.75
C ALA A 255 -58.86 -25.20 -74.19
N SER A 256 -58.72 -24.32 -75.18
CA SER A 256 -59.86 -23.57 -75.76
C SER A 256 -59.95 -23.75 -77.28
N SER A 257 -60.19 -24.99 -77.71
CA SER A 257 -60.69 -25.28 -79.04
C SER A 257 -61.62 -26.50 -79.03
N VAL A 258 -62.72 -26.44 -78.27
CA VAL A 258 -63.86 -27.36 -78.44
C VAL A 258 -65.16 -26.63 -78.03
N PHE A 259 -66.06 -26.54 -79.02
CA PHE A 259 -67.45 -26.03 -79.08
C PHE A 259 -67.70 -24.52 -79.15
#